data_AF-A0A8S3E8X3-F1
#
_entry.id   AF-A0A8S3E8X3-F1
#
_cell.length_a   1.000
_cell.length_b   1.000
_cell.length_c   1.000
_cell.angle_alpha   90.00
_cell.angle_beta   90.00
_cell.angle_gamma   90.00
#
_symmetry.space_group_name_H-M   'P 1'
#
loop_
_entity.id
_entity.type
_entity.pdbx_description
1 polymer ?
#
loop_
_entity_poly.entity_id
_entity_poly.type
_entity_poly.pdbx_seq_one_letter_code
_entity_poly.pdbx_strand_id
1 'polypeptide(L)'
;LREIRQSLKELDGGLKGELAISSEIEILQECFYLNIVPAGWTNRAYPSLHSLGLWFHDMLNRYREIENWTADFQLPNSVWLGGLFNPQSFLTSIMQAVARKQDWPLDRMCLVVEITKKQKEELQSAPKDGAYIHNLFIDGARWDKQNNLLIEGKLKELCPPMPIIFVKAIPIDRLDAKGTYDCPVYRIKTRGNTYIWHFHLKTKEKPSKWVLAGVALLLQI
;
A
#
# COMPACT_ATOMS: atom_id res chain seq x y z
N LEU A 1 -17.09 -7.59 -1.47
CA LEU A 1 -18.32 -7.01 -0.87
C LEU A 1 -19.53 -7.95 -0.92
N ARG A 2 -19.89 -8.53 -2.07
CA ARG A 2 -21.05 -9.46 -2.16
C ARG A 2 -20.98 -10.61 -1.16
N GLU A 3 -19.83 -11.28 -1.09
CA GLU A 3 -19.57 -12.37 -0.13
C GLU A 3 -19.85 -11.96 1.33
N ILE A 4 -19.27 -10.84 1.76
CA ILE A 4 -19.43 -10.29 3.11
C ILE A 4 -20.92 -9.99 3.37
N ARG A 5 -21.61 -9.34 2.44
CA ARG A 5 -23.04 -9.02 2.61
C ARG A 5 -23.91 -10.26 2.69
N GLN A 6 -23.64 -11.28 1.87
CA GLN A 6 -24.42 -12.51 1.85
C GLN A 6 -24.22 -13.31 3.13
N SER A 7 -22.96 -13.57 3.50
CA SER A 7 -22.61 -14.31 4.72
C SER A 7 -23.12 -13.63 6.00
N LEU A 8 -23.12 -12.29 6.05
CA LEU A 8 -23.72 -11.55 7.17
C LEU A 8 -25.24 -11.67 7.24
N LYS A 9 -25.94 -11.70 6.09
CA LYS A 9 -27.40 -11.91 6.07
C LYS A 9 -27.76 -13.33 6.52
N GLU A 10 -26.97 -14.31 6.10
CA GLU A 10 -27.15 -15.71 6.50
C GLU A 10 -26.91 -15.89 8.01
N LEU A 11 -25.86 -15.27 8.55
CA LEU A 11 -25.62 -15.24 10.00
C LEU A 11 -26.78 -14.60 10.76
N ASP A 12 -27.25 -13.44 10.34
CA ASP A 12 -28.39 -12.75 11.00
C ASP A 12 -29.67 -13.61 10.96
N GLY A 13 -29.97 -14.24 9.82
CA GLY A 13 -31.09 -15.17 9.69
C GLY A 13 -30.94 -16.43 10.56
N GLY A 14 -29.74 -16.98 10.65
CA GLY A 14 -29.42 -18.11 11.54
C GLY A 14 -29.60 -17.76 13.02
N LEU A 15 -29.15 -16.58 13.44
CA LEU A 15 -29.31 -16.09 14.83
C LEU A 15 -30.77 -15.82 15.20
N LYS A 16 -31.61 -15.45 14.23
CA LYS A 16 -33.06 -15.27 14.41
C LYS A 16 -33.85 -16.58 14.36
N GLY A 17 -33.23 -17.70 13.96
CA GLY A 17 -33.89 -18.97 13.74
C GLY A 17 -34.71 -19.04 12.45
N GLU A 18 -34.51 -18.10 11.53
CA GLU A 18 -35.16 -18.07 10.21
C GLU A 18 -34.48 -19.02 9.21
N LEU A 19 -33.18 -19.28 9.42
CA LEU A 19 -32.36 -20.18 8.62
C LEU A 19 -31.78 -21.28 9.50
N ALA A 20 -31.58 -22.47 8.93
CA ALA A 20 -30.82 -23.53 9.59
C ALA A 20 -29.35 -23.10 9.70
N ILE A 21 -28.75 -23.34 10.87
CA ILE A 21 -27.32 -23.07 11.10
C ILE A 21 -26.50 -24.08 10.30
N SER A 22 -25.74 -23.58 9.32
CA SER A 22 -24.79 -24.37 8.54
C SER A 22 -23.38 -24.26 9.14
N SER A 23 -22.46 -25.14 8.70
CA SER A 23 -21.04 -25.08 9.07
C SER A 23 -20.41 -23.73 8.77
N GLU A 24 -20.78 -23.08 7.67
CA GLU A 24 -20.24 -21.78 7.28
C GLU A 24 -20.69 -20.67 8.24
N ILE A 25 -21.94 -20.75 8.72
CA ILE A 25 -22.49 -19.81 9.71
C ILE A 25 -21.79 -19.99 11.06
N GLU A 26 -21.57 -21.23 11.50
CA GLU A 26 -20.84 -21.54 12.75
C GLU A 26 -19.42 -21.00 12.72
N ILE A 27 -18.67 -21.26 11.63
CA ILE A 27 -17.31 -20.76 11.45
C ILE A 27 -17.29 -19.22 11.46
N LEU A 28 -18.24 -18.59 10.79
CA LEU A 28 -18.34 -17.12 10.77
C LEU A 28 -18.63 -16.56 12.17
N GLN A 29 -19.55 -17.18 12.92
CA GLN A 29 -19.88 -16.81 14.28
C GLN A 29 -18.68 -16.94 15.22
N GLU A 30 -17.92 -18.04 15.11
CA GLU A 30 -16.69 -18.24 15.89
C GLU A 30 -15.63 -17.19 15.55
N CYS A 31 -15.41 -16.89 14.26
CA CYS A 31 -14.50 -15.83 13.84
C CYS A 31 -14.89 -14.46 14.44
N PHE A 32 -16.19 -14.15 14.45
CA PHE A 32 -16.72 -12.92 15.06
C PHE A 32 -16.46 -12.88 16.57
N TYR A 33 -16.75 -13.97 17.25
CA TYR A 33 -16.49 -14.11 18.68
C TYR A 33 -15.01 -13.95 19.03
N LEU A 34 -14.12 -14.52 18.22
CA LEU A 34 -12.66 -14.44 18.40
C LEU A 34 -12.03 -13.17 17.83
N ASN A 35 -12.80 -12.26 17.24
CA ASN A 35 -12.33 -11.03 16.58
C ASN A 35 -11.31 -11.28 15.44
N ILE A 36 -11.50 -12.38 14.71
CA ILE A 36 -10.67 -12.82 13.58
C ILE A 36 -11.43 -12.60 12.27
N VAL A 37 -10.71 -12.20 11.22
CA VAL A 37 -11.30 -12.08 9.88
C VAL A 37 -11.52 -13.50 9.30
N PRO A 38 -12.76 -13.86 8.89
CA PRO A 38 -13.04 -15.18 8.33
C PRO A 38 -12.24 -15.47 7.07
N ALA A 39 -11.79 -16.71 6.90
CA ALA A 39 -11.01 -17.14 5.73
C ALA A 39 -11.75 -16.90 4.39
N GLY A 40 -13.06 -17.08 4.37
CA GLY A 40 -13.90 -16.79 3.21
C GLY A 40 -13.83 -15.32 2.74
N TRP A 41 -13.54 -14.39 3.67
CA TRP A 41 -13.36 -12.97 3.36
C TRP A 41 -11.92 -12.66 2.97
N THR A 42 -10.93 -13.16 3.72
CA THR A 42 -9.50 -12.90 3.45
C THR A 42 -9.06 -13.44 2.09
N ASN A 43 -9.56 -14.60 1.67
CA ASN A 43 -9.24 -15.21 0.38
C ASN A 43 -9.71 -14.37 -0.82
N ARG A 44 -10.63 -13.43 -0.60
CA ARG A 44 -11.18 -12.53 -1.62
C ARG A 44 -10.73 -11.09 -1.42
N ALA A 45 -9.85 -10.85 -0.46
CA ALA A 45 -9.43 -9.53 -0.04
C ALA A 45 -7.91 -9.35 -0.16
N TYR A 46 -7.43 -8.27 0.42
CA TYR A 46 -6.01 -7.95 0.51
C TYR A 46 -5.41 -8.61 1.77
N PRO A 47 -4.11 -8.97 1.73
CA PRO A 47 -3.38 -9.38 2.92
C PRO A 47 -3.44 -8.30 4.01
N SER A 48 -3.71 -8.70 5.25
CA SER A 48 -3.82 -7.80 6.40
C SER A 48 -3.50 -8.54 7.69
N LEU A 49 -2.97 -7.81 8.68
CA LEU A 49 -2.73 -8.30 10.04
C LEU A 49 -3.74 -7.74 11.06
N HIS A 50 -4.73 -6.97 10.58
CA HIS A 50 -5.75 -6.37 11.43
C HIS A 50 -6.72 -7.41 12.00
N SER A 51 -7.19 -7.16 13.22
CA SER A 51 -8.37 -7.83 13.79
C SER A 51 -9.64 -7.46 13.02
N LEU A 52 -10.71 -8.24 13.20
CA LEU A 52 -11.96 -8.09 12.44
C LEU A 52 -12.48 -6.64 12.39
N GLY A 53 -12.56 -5.98 13.55
CA GLY A 53 -13.05 -4.60 13.64
C GLY A 53 -12.18 -3.60 12.85
N LEU A 54 -10.86 -3.66 13.02
CA LEU A 54 -9.91 -2.80 12.30
C LEU A 54 -9.87 -3.11 10.80
N TRP A 55 -9.96 -4.38 10.45
CA TRP A 55 -10.00 -4.84 9.06
C TRP A 55 -11.25 -4.34 8.35
N PHE A 56 -12.42 -4.42 9.00
CA PHE A 56 -13.67 -3.95 8.42
C PHE A 56 -13.66 -2.43 8.22
N HIS A 57 -13.14 -1.68 9.19
CA HIS A 57 -12.97 -0.23 9.06
C HIS A 57 -12.02 0.14 7.92
N ASP A 58 -10.86 -0.53 7.83
CA ASP A 58 -9.90 -0.35 6.74
C ASP A 58 -10.53 -0.68 5.37
N MET A 59 -11.31 -1.75 5.28
CA MET A 59 -12.03 -2.14 4.06
C MET A 59 -13.03 -1.07 3.60
N LEU A 60 -13.78 -0.47 4.54
CA LEU A 60 -14.68 0.65 4.22
C LEU A 60 -13.92 1.87 3.70
N ASN A 61 -12.76 2.20 4.28
CA ASN A 61 -11.94 3.32 3.81
C ASN A 61 -11.42 3.06 2.38
N ARG A 62 -10.99 1.83 2.08
CA ARG A 62 -10.57 1.42 0.73
C ARG A 62 -11.71 1.53 -0.28
N TYR A 63 -12.90 1.10 0.12
CA TYR A 63 -14.09 1.23 -0.71
C TYR A 63 -14.36 2.70 -1.06
N ARG A 64 -14.36 3.59 -0.06
CA ARG A 64 -14.58 5.04 -0.27
C ARG A 64 -13.53 5.65 -1.20
N GLU A 65 -12.27 5.29 -1.05
CA GLU A 65 -11.19 5.80 -1.90
C GLU A 65 -11.38 5.38 -3.37
N ILE A 66 -11.76 4.12 -3.61
CA ILE A 66 -12.06 3.64 -4.96
C ILE A 66 -13.34 4.29 -5.49
N GLU A 67 -14.40 4.35 -4.69
CA GLU A 67 -15.68 4.98 -5.05
C GLU A 67 -15.47 6.44 -5.49
N ASN A 68 -14.77 7.23 -4.66
CA ASN A 68 -14.44 8.62 -4.96
C ASN A 68 -13.62 8.76 -6.24
N TRP A 69 -12.61 7.91 -6.45
CA TRP A 69 -11.79 7.97 -7.67
C TRP A 69 -12.62 7.58 -8.92
N THR A 70 -13.48 6.57 -8.82
CA THR A 70 -14.33 6.13 -9.93
C THR A 70 -15.49 7.08 -10.24
N ALA A 71 -15.81 8.03 -9.36
CA ALA A 71 -16.88 9.00 -9.60
C ALA A 71 -16.53 9.93 -10.77
N ASP A 72 -15.32 10.50 -10.74
CA ASP A 72 -14.88 11.50 -11.74
C ASP A 72 -13.83 10.96 -12.72
N PHE A 73 -13.30 9.75 -12.48
CA PHE A 73 -12.21 9.13 -13.23
C PHE A 73 -10.95 10.02 -13.37
N GLN A 74 -10.76 10.96 -12.44
CA GLN A 74 -9.58 11.81 -12.37
C GLN A 74 -8.60 11.29 -11.34
N LEU A 75 -7.30 11.33 -11.66
CA LEU A 75 -6.25 10.94 -10.72
C LEU A 75 -6.33 11.84 -9.47
N PRO A 76 -6.47 11.26 -8.26
CA PRO A 76 -6.50 12.06 -7.03
C PRO A 76 -5.18 12.81 -6.80
N ASN A 77 -5.24 13.91 -6.05
CA ASN A 77 -4.06 14.70 -5.69
C ASN A 77 -2.97 13.87 -5.00
N SER A 78 -3.37 12.84 -4.26
CA SER A 78 -2.47 11.78 -3.81
C SER A 78 -3.23 10.45 -3.70
N VAL A 79 -2.52 9.36 -3.93
CA VAL A 79 -3.07 8.00 -3.93
C VAL A 79 -2.62 7.27 -2.67
N TRP A 80 -3.57 6.66 -1.96
CA TRP A 80 -3.25 5.67 -0.93
C TRP A 80 -2.94 4.35 -1.62
N LEU A 81 -1.66 4.12 -1.93
CA LEU A 81 -1.23 2.91 -2.65
C LEU A 81 -1.66 1.64 -1.91
N GLY A 82 -1.56 1.66 -0.58
CA GLY A 82 -2.04 0.60 0.30
C GLY A 82 -3.49 0.28 0.12
N GLY A 83 -4.34 1.24 -0.20
CA GLY A 83 -5.78 1.07 -0.33
C GLY A 83 -6.22 0.31 -1.59
N LEU A 84 -5.34 0.23 -2.59
CA LEU A 84 -5.64 -0.45 -3.86
C LEU A 84 -5.64 -1.97 -3.73
N PHE A 85 -6.53 -2.60 -4.50
CA PHE A 85 -6.57 -4.05 -4.63
C PHE A 85 -5.33 -4.59 -5.35
N ASN A 86 -4.81 -3.86 -6.34
CA ASN A 86 -3.57 -4.20 -7.04
C ASN A 86 -2.65 -2.96 -7.19
N PRO A 87 -1.80 -2.66 -6.18
CA PRO A 87 -0.90 -1.51 -6.21
C PRO A 87 0.18 -1.64 -7.30
N GLN A 88 0.62 -2.85 -7.62
CA GLN A 88 1.62 -3.08 -8.67
C GLN A 88 1.08 -2.68 -10.05
N SER A 89 -0.18 -2.97 -10.35
CA SER A 89 -0.82 -2.52 -11.59
C SER A 89 -0.88 -1.00 -11.68
N PHE A 90 -1.12 -0.30 -10.58
CA PHE A 90 -1.10 1.16 -10.56
C PHE A 90 0.30 1.71 -10.85
N LEU A 91 1.33 1.18 -10.18
CA LEU A 91 2.72 1.54 -10.45
C LEU A 91 3.12 1.27 -11.91
N THR A 92 2.65 0.16 -12.47
CA THR A 92 2.84 -0.18 -13.89
C THR A 92 2.11 0.79 -14.82
N SER A 93 0.91 1.24 -14.46
CA SER A 93 0.17 2.21 -15.25
C SER A 93 0.87 3.57 -15.34
N ILE A 94 1.60 3.98 -14.30
CA ILE A 94 2.43 5.20 -14.34
C ILE A 94 3.50 5.05 -15.43
N MET A 95 4.17 3.89 -15.50
CA MET A 95 5.16 3.61 -16.55
C MET A 95 4.50 3.61 -17.93
N GLN A 96 3.35 2.95 -18.08
CA GLN A 96 2.62 2.89 -19.35
C GLN A 96 2.17 4.26 -19.83
N ALA A 97 1.65 5.11 -18.94
CA ALA A 97 1.18 6.45 -19.27
C ALA A 97 2.33 7.32 -19.80
N VAL A 98 3.49 7.29 -19.13
CA VAL A 98 4.67 8.04 -19.57
C VAL A 98 5.25 7.47 -20.86
N ALA A 99 5.38 6.14 -20.94
CA ALA A 99 5.88 5.45 -22.13
C ALA A 99 5.07 5.80 -23.38
N ARG A 100 3.74 5.73 -23.30
CA ARG A 100 2.84 6.10 -24.41
C ARG A 100 2.94 7.58 -24.78
N LYS A 101 3.01 8.46 -23.80
CA LYS A 101 3.09 9.91 -24.02
C LYS A 101 4.40 10.33 -24.70
N GLN A 102 5.49 9.61 -24.42
CA GLN A 102 6.83 9.92 -24.93
C GLN A 102 7.26 9.03 -26.11
N ASP A 103 6.40 8.10 -26.52
CA ASP A 103 6.71 7.06 -27.51
C ASP A 103 7.96 6.24 -27.15
N TRP A 104 8.06 5.85 -25.87
CA TRP A 104 9.15 5.02 -25.35
C TRP A 104 8.71 3.57 -25.15
N PRO A 105 9.63 2.60 -25.31
CA PRO A 105 9.34 1.20 -25.11
C PRO A 105 9.21 0.87 -23.61
N LEU A 106 8.11 0.22 -23.21
CA LEU A 106 7.74 -0.01 -21.80
C LEU A 106 8.77 -0.88 -21.05
N ASP A 107 9.40 -1.84 -21.74
CA ASP A 107 10.41 -2.75 -21.19
C ASP A 107 11.70 -2.03 -20.77
N ARG A 108 11.90 -0.79 -21.22
CA ARG A 108 13.05 0.05 -20.84
C ARG A 108 12.68 1.14 -19.83
N MET A 109 11.52 1.04 -19.20
CA MET A 109 11.07 2.01 -18.20
C MET A 109 11.32 1.49 -16.78
N CYS A 110 11.64 2.40 -15.87
CA CYS A 110 11.68 2.15 -14.44
C CYS A 110 10.99 3.27 -13.66
N LEU A 111 10.67 3.01 -12.40
CA LEU A 111 10.15 4.02 -11.48
C LEU A 111 11.28 4.70 -10.72
N VAL A 112 11.14 6.01 -10.54
CA VAL A 112 11.98 6.81 -9.64
C VAL A 112 11.08 7.50 -8.64
N VAL A 113 11.60 7.60 -7.42
CA VAL A 113 10.88 8.20 -6.30
C VAL A 113 11.58 9.44 -5.77
N GLU A 114 10.79 10.43 -5.40
CA GLU A 114 11.24 11.65 -4.74
C GLU A 114 10.43 11.86 -3.48
N ILE A 115 11.08 11.81 -2.32
CA ILE A 115 10.42 12.04 -1.05
C ILE A 115 10.24 13.55 -0.89
N THR A 116 8.98 13.96 -0.75
CA THR A 116 8.58 15.36 -0.67
C THR A 116 8.60 15.86 0.78
N LYS A 117 8.67 17.19 0.94
CA LYS A 117 8.47 17.85 2.24
C LYS A 117 7.02 18.27 2.49
N LYS A 118 6.13 18.04 1.52
CA LYS A 118 4.74 18.47 1.54
C LYS A 118 3.88 17.52 2.37
N GLN A 119 2.80 18.06 2.91
CA GLN A 119 1.72 17.28 3.53
C GLN A 119 0.59 17.01 2.53
N LYS A 120 -0.31 16.07 2.85
CA LYS A 120 -1.38 15.64 1.94
C LYS A 120 -2.32 16.80 1.61
N GLU A 121 -2.60 17.62 2.61
CA GLU A 121 -3.51 18.77 2.56
C GLU A 121 -2.96 19.91 1.70
N GLU A 122 -1.63 19.96 1.50
CA GLU A 122 -0.96 20.96 0.67
C GLU A 122 -0.98 20.59 -0.82
N LEU A 123 -1.38 19.37 -1.17
CA LEU A 123 -1.47 18.92 -2.56
C LEU A 123 -2.78 19.39 -3.18
N GLN A 124 -2.71 20.49 -3.93
CA GLN A 124 -3.86 21.10 -4.59
C GLN A 124 -4.28 20.38 -5.88
N SER A 125 -3.36 19.71 -6.56
CA SER A 125 -3.62 18.99 -7.81
C SER A 125 -2.71 17.78 -7.96
N ALA A 126 -3.18 16.79 -8.72
CA ALA A 126 -2.37 15.67 -9.16
C ALA A 126 -1.21 16.13 -10.06
N PRO A 127 -0.05 15.47 -10.02
CA PRO A 127 1.09 15.83 -10.86
C PRO A 127 0.80 15.49 -12.32
N LYS A 128 1.40 16.27 -13.25
CA LYS A 128 1.24 16.07 -14.70
C LYS A 128 1.76 14.72 -15.18
N ASP A 129 2.86 14.25 -14.58
CA ASP A 129 3.56 13.01 -14.93
C ASP A 129 3.93 12.27 -13.64
N GLY A 130 3.24 11.17 -13.33
CA GLY A 130 3.46 10.39 -12.11
C GLY A 130 2.29 10.44 -11.14
N ALA A 131 2.56 10.17 -9.86
CA ALA A 131 1.59 10.24 -8.78
C ALA A 131 2.25 10.54 -7.43
N TYR A 132 1.56 11.28 -6.57
CA TYR A 132 1.93 11.37 -5.16
C TYR A 132 1.33 10.18 -4.40
N ILE A 133 2.14 9.51 -3.60
CA ILE A 133 1.74 8.37 -2.78
C ILE A 133 1.85 8.74 -1.32
N HIS A 134 0.79 8.49 -0.56
CA HIS A 134 0.73 8.74 0.88
C HIS A 134 0.46 7.46 1.67
N ASN A 135 0.61 7.57 3.00
CA ASN A 135 0.36 6.49 3.96
C ASN A 135 1.24 5.25 3.72
N LEU A 136 2.54 5.49 3.56
CA LEU A 136 3.58 4.47 3.55
C LEU A 136 4.32 4.49 4.89
N PHE A 137 4.85 3.36 5.30
CA PHE A 137 5.64 3.21 6.51
C PHE A 137 7.01 2.62 6.16
N ILE A 138 8.01 2.86 7.00
CA ILE A 138 9.34 2.27 6.82
C ILE A 138 9.69 1.41 8.03
N ASP A 139 10.13 0.18 7.81
CA ASP A 139 10.55 -0.76 8.84
C ASP A 139 12.08 -0.84 8.85
N GLY A 140 12.69 -0.95 10.04
CA GLY A 140 14.14 -1.03 10.22
C GLY A 140 14.93 0.28 10.04
N ALA A 141 14.26 1.40 9.73
CA ALA A 141 14.89 2.71 9.56
C ALA A 141 13.89 3.85 9.81
N ARG A 142 14.31 5.10 9.59
CA ARG A 142 13.42 6.27 9.53
C ARG A 142 13.86 7.25 8.46
N TRP A 143 12.94 8.11 8.04
CA TRP A 143 13.24 9.19 7.11
C TRP A 143 13.53 10.50 7.84
N ASP A 144 14.68 11.10 7.55
CA ASP A 144 15.00 12.44 8.00
C ASP A 144 14.34 13.49 7.08
N LYS A 145 13.26 14.13 7.56
CA LYS A 145 12.57 15.19 6.80
C LYS A 145 13.43 16.43 6.57
N GLN A 146 14.38 16.74 7.46
CA GLN A 146 15.21 17.93 7.35
C GLN A 146 16.24 17.75 6.22
N ASN A 147 17.01 16.67 6.31
CA ASN A 147 18.08 16.36 5.36
C ASN A 147 17.61 15.57 4.12
N ASN A 148 16.38 15.08 4.11
CA ASN A 148 15.77 14.25 3.06
C ASN A 148 16.57 12.97 2.76
N LEU A 149 16.91 12.22 3.81
CA LEU A 149 17.77 11.04 3.75
C LEU A 149 17.24 9.92 4.65
N LEU A 150 17.52 8.69 4.26
CA LEU A 150 17.36 7.50 5.08
C LEU A 150 18.40 7.48 6.20
N ILE A 151 17.92 7.36 7.44
CA ILE A 151 18.75 7.30 8.65
C ILE A 151 18.29 6.18 9.58
N GLU A 152 19.09 5.87 10.59
CA GLU A 152 18.80 4.80 11.55
C GLU A 152 17.51 5.06 12.33
N GLY A 153 16.75 3.99 12.55
CA GLY A 153 15.54 4.01 13.37
C GLY A 153 15.82 4.37 14.83
N LYS A 154 14.78 4.73 15.56
CA LYS A 154 14.85 4.97 17.01
C LYS A 154 14.26 3.78 17.77
N LEU A 155 14.76 3.56 18.98
CA LEU A 155 14.21 2.54 19.87
C LEU A 155 12.71 2.79 20.09
N LYS A 156 11.90 1.71 20.01
CA LYS A 156 10.42 1.72 20.10
C LYS A 156 9.67 2.36 18.94
N GLU A 157 10.34 2.89 17.91
CA GLU A 157 9.73 3.41 16.70
C GLU A 157 9.82 2.34 15.59
N LEU A 158 8.92 1.36 15.60
CA LEU A 158 9.05 0.15 14.77
C LEU A 158 8.84 0.41 13.28
N CYS A 159 7.76 1.11 12.93
CA CYS A 159 7.37 1.37 11.54
C CYS A 159 6.94 2.84 11.36
N PRO A 160 7.87 3.82 11.46
CA PRO A 160 7.51 5.23 11.32
C PRO A 160 6.87 5.55 9.96
N PRO A 161 5.94 6.51 9.90
CA PRO A 161 5.33 6.93 8.65
C PRO A 161 6.35 7.67 7.77
N MET A 162 6.30 7.38 6.48
CA MET A 162 7.06 8.08 5.46
C MET A 162 6.33 9.37 5.04
N PRO A 163 7.06 10.43 4.67
CA PRO A 163 6.47 11.56 3.98
C PRO A 163 5.87 11.13 2.64
N ILE A 164 5.13 12.03 2.01
CA ILE A 164 4.58 11.79 0.67
C ILE A 164 5.72 11.52 -0.31
N ILE A 165 5.58 10.41 -1.04
CA ILE A 165 6.53 9.99 -2.07
C ILE A 165 5.94 10.33 -3.43
N PHE A 166 6.63 11.17 -4.19
CA PHE A 166 6.32 11.38 -5.60
C PHE A 166 6.95 10.27 -6.44
N VAL A 167 6.13 9.55 -7.20
CA VAL A 167 6.57 8.46 -8.07
C VAL A 167 6.38 8.88 -9.52
N LYS A 168 7.45 8.76 -10.31
CA LYS A 168 7.44 9.01 -11.75
C LYS A 168 8.16 7.90 -12.50
N ALA A 169 7.90 7.78 -13.79
CA ALA A 169 8.59 6.84 -14.65
C ALA A 169 9.64 7.54 -15.51
N ILE A 170 10.78 6.89 -15.72
CA ILE A 170 11.85 7.33 -16.62
C ILE A 170 12.42 6.12 -17.37
N PRO A 171 13.13 6.34 -18.49
CA PRO A 171 13.98 5.32 -19.09
C PRO A 171 15.06 4.83 -18.11
N ILE A 172 15.33 3.53 -18.10
CA ILE A 172 16.24 2.86 -17.14
C ILE A 172 17.69 3.33 -17.26
N ASP A 173 18.12 3.74 -18.44
CA ASP A 173 19.44 4.33 -18.72
C ASP A 173 19.63 5.70 -18.06
N ARG A 174 18.54 6.37 -17.66
CA ARG A 174 18.56 7.65 -16.94
C ARG A 174 18.51 7.50 -15.42
N LEU A 175 18.44 6.28 -14.91
CA LEU A 175 18.40 6.02 -13.47
C LEU A 175 19.78 6.27 -12.84
N ASP A 176 19.88 7.31 -12.02
CA ASP A 176 21.05 7.51 -11.15
C ASP A 176 20.78 6.88 -9.77
N ALA A 177 21.32 5.67 -9.57
CA ALA A 177 21.22 4.95 -8.30
C ALA A 177 22.34 5.31 -7.31
N LYS A 178 23.27 6.22 -7.64
CA LYS A 178 24.38 6.58 -6.75
C LYS A 178 23.87 7.25 -5.48
N GLY A 179 24.38 6.81 -4.33
CA GLY A 179 23.93 7.32 -3.03
C GLY A 179 22.48 6.97 -2.69
N THR A 180 21.95 5.89 -3.27
CA THR A 180 20.62 5.38 -2.94
C THR A 180 20.68 3.95 -2.41
N TYR A 181 19.70 3.59 -1.59
CA TYR A 181 19.40 2.23 -1.19
C TYR A 181 18.20 1.74 -1.98
N ASP A 182 18.35 0.59 -2.64
CA ASP A 182 17.25 -0.07 -3.32
C ASP A 182 16.31 -0.75 -2.31
N CYS A 183 15.29 -0.02 -1.88
CA CYS A 183 14.42 -0.42 -0.78
C CYS A 183 13.21 -1.22 -1.29
N PRO A 184 13.02 -2.48 -0.85
CA PRO A 184 11.86 -3.26 -1.24
C PRO A 184 10.58 -2.73 -0.59
N VAL A 185 9.46 -2.81 -1.32
CA VAL A 185 8.12 -2.37 -0.91
C VAL A 185 7.22 -3.60 -0.78
N TYR A 186 6.61 -3.77 0.39
CA TYR A 186 5.70 -4.87 0.71
C TYR A 186 4.33 -4.35 1.15
N ARG A 187 3.28 -5.19 1.03
CA ARG A 187 1.95 -4.83 1.55
C ARG A 187 1.93 -4.73 3.07
N ILE A 188 2.52 -5.73 3.74
CA ILE A 188 2.45 -5.90 5.20
C ILE A 188 3.78 -6.40 5.76
N LYS A 189 3.92 -6.31 7.09
CA LYS A 189 5.17 -6.58 7.81
C LYS A 189 5.67 -8.03 7.74
N THR A 190 4.79 -9.02 7.56
CA THR A 190 5.21 -10.43 7.44
C THR A 190 5.96 -10.73 6.13
N ARG A 191 5.96 -9.79 5.17
CA ARG A 191 6.72 -9.74 3.90
C ARG A 191 6.46 -10.87 2.90
N GLY A 192 6.32 -12.13 3.33
CA GLY A 192 6.01 -13.36 2.57
C GLY A 192 5.76 -13.20 1.07
N ASN A 193 4.56 -13.54 0.59
CA ASN A 193 4.17 -13.31 -0.81
C ASN A 193 3.47 -11.94 -0.98
N THR A 194 4.08 -10.89 -0.42
CA THR A 194 3.46 -9.55 -0.38
C THR A 194 4.35 -8.47 -0.97
N TYR A 195 5.42 -8.87 -1.66
CA TYR A 195 6.29 -7.99 -2.43
C TYR A 195 5.51 -7.23 -3.52
N ILE A 196 5.89 -5.98 -3.77
CA ILE A 196 5.23 -5.10 -4.74
C ILE A 196 6.24 -4.49 -5.70
N TRP A 197 7.25 -3.79 -5.18
CA TRP A 197 8.19 -3.01 -5.98
C TRP A 197 9.48 -2.70 -5.21
N HIS A 198 10.39 -1.98 -5.87
CA HIS A 198 11.66 -1.49 -5.34
C HIS A 198 11.79 0.03 -5.53
N PHE A 199 12.06 0.77 -4.46
CA PHE A 199 12.20 2.23 -4.49
C PHE A 199 13.61 2.66 -4.06
N HIS A 200 14.28 3.45 -4.90
CA HIS A 200 15.59 4.01 -4.61
C HIS A 200 15.51 5.17 -3.61
N LEU A 201 15.87 4.91 -2.36
CA LEU A 201 15.84 5.87 -1.25
C LEU A 201 17.23 6.50 -1.04
N LYS A 202 17.31 7.83 -1.01
CA LYS A 202 18.59 8.54 -0.80
C LYS A 202 19.19 8.23 0.56
N THR A 203 20.50 7.98 0.60
CA THR A 203 21.24 7.70 1.84
C THR A 203 22.71 8.10 1.71
N LYS A 204 23.35 8.42 2.84
CA LYS A 204 24.81 8.62 2.92
C LYS A 204 25.56 7.33 3.27
N GLU A 205 24.84 6.31 3.72
CA GLU A 205 25.40 5.05 4.18
C GLU A 205 25.55 4.05 3.02
N LYS A 206 26.42 3.06 3.19
CA LYS A 206 26.53 1.97 2.21
C LYS A 206 25.23 1.15 2.18
N PRO A 207 24.71 0.76 0.99
CA PRO A 207 23.48 -0.03 0.88
C PRO A 207 23.46 -1.31 1.72
N SER A 208 24.61 -1.96 1.91
CA SER A 208 24.75 -3.17 2.74
C SER A 208 24.28 -2.99 4.18
N LYS A 209 24.42 -1.79 4.75
CA LYS A 209 23.91 -1.47 6.10
C LYS A 209 22.40 -1.67 6.17
N TRP A 210 21.68 -1.16 5.18
CA TRP A 210 20.21 -1.21 5.13
C TRP A 210 19.69 -2.59 4.77
N VAL A 211 20.43 -3.33 3.93
CA VAL A 211 20.14 -4.75 3.66
C VAL A 211 20.24 -5.57 4.95
N LEU A 212 21.32 -5.41 5.73
CA LEU A 212 21.51 -6.12 7.00
C LEU A 212 20.48 -5.72 8.07
N ALA A 213 20.09 -4.44 8.09
CA ALA A 213 19.02 -3.96 8.96
C ALA A 213 17.61 -4.41 8.49
N GLY A 214 17.51 -5.05 7.32
CA GLY A 214 16.25 -5.51 6.77
C GLY A 214 15.29 -4.37 6.44
N VAL A 215 15.78 -3.22 5.98
CA VAL A 215 14.94 -2.04 5.73
C VAL A 215 13.98 -2.30 4.58
N ALA A 216 12.70 -1.99 4.80
CA ALA A 216 11.66 -2.11 3.79
C ALA A 216 10.58 -1.04 3.95
N LEU A 217 9.91 -0.70 2.84
CA LEU A 217 8.68 0.09 2.86
C LEU A 217 7.46 -0.83 3.00
N LEU A 218 6.48 -0.40 3.77
CA LEU A 218 5.24 -1.11 4.03
C LEU A 218 4.05 -0.25 3.63
N LEU A 219 3.06 -0.85 2.96
CA LEU A 219 1.79 -0.17 2.65
C LEU A 219 0.82 -0.14 3.84
N GLN A 220 0.97 -1.08 4.77
CA GLN A 220 0.16 -1.24 5.97
C GLN A 220 1.00 -1.91 7.07
N ILE A 221 0.71 -1.59 8.33
CA ILE A 221 1.35 -2.17 9.53
C ILE A 221 0.45 -3.17 10.24
#